data_AF-A0A2G9TD45-F1
#
_entry.id   AF-A0A2G9TD45-F1
#
_cell.length_a   1.000
_cell.length_b   1.000
_cell.length_c   1.000
_cell.angle_alpha   90.00
_cell.angle_beta   90.00
_cell.angle_gamma   90.00
#
_symmetry.space_group_name_H-M   'P 1'
#
loop_
_entity.id
_entity.type
_entity.pdbx_description
1 polymer ?
#
loop_
_entity_poly.entity_id
_entity_poly.type
_entity_poly.pdbx_seq_one_letter_code
_entity_poly.pdbx_strand_id
1 'polypeptide(L)'
;VIDKLMFTVWLPPSTLTRSDAGGAITLGDVDDVNCGPFLGYAKMTDPRFYMFEVKGVSMGIYVYQEKSEVASELIGWIEGPRSVIENMAKIAGAK
;
A
#
# COMPACT_ATOMS: atom_id res chain seq x y z
N VAL A 1 18.40 20.12 -6.78
CA VAL A 1 19.06 18.80 -6.68
C VAL A 1 18.19 17.96 -5.77
N ILE A 2 17.97 16.68 -6.09
CA ILE A 2 17.21 15.75 -5.24
C ILE A 2 18.24 14.85 -4.55
N ASP A 3 18.21 14.78 -3.22
CA ASP A 3 19.28 14.12 -2.44
C ASP A 3 19.22 12.59 -2.53
N LYS A 4 18.03 12.02 -2.71
CA LYS A 4 17.80 10.59 -2.90
C LYS A 4 16.90 10.36 -4.10
N LEU A 5 17.18 9.35 -4.92
CA LEU A 5 16.30 8.97 -6.03
C LEU A 5 15.10 8.17 -5.50
N MET A 6 14.19 8.86 -4.82
CA MET A 6 12.97 8.30 -4.25
C MET A 6 11.89 9.36 -4.11
N PHE A 7 10.66 8.92 -3.87
CA PHE A 7 9.56 9.77 -3.46
C PHE A 7 8.68 9.05 -2.44
N THR A 8 7.93 9.82 -1.66
CA THR A 8 6.89 9.34 -0.75
C THR A 8 5.54 9.85 -1.23
N VAL A 9 4.53 8.97 -1.21
CA VAL A 9 3.13 9.34 -1.50
C VAL A 9 2.33 9.24 -0.21
N TRP A 10 1.65 10.32 0.15
CA TRP A 10 0.72 10.35 1.26
C TRP A 10 -0.69 10.66 0.77
N LEU A 11 -1.66 9.87 1.22
CA LEU A 11 -3.08 10.05 0.96
C LEU A 11 -3.82 10.24 2.30
N PRO A 12 -4.61 11.31 2.47
CA PRO A 12 -5.36 11.55 3.70
C PRO A 12 -6.49 10.51 3.87
N PRO A 13 -6.81 10.11 5.11
CA PRO A 13 -7.89 9.16 5.39
C PRO A 13 -9.30 9.73 5.20
N SER A 14 -9.43 11.05 5.02
CA SER A 14 -10.72 11.76 4.99
C SER A 14 -11.24 12.05 3.58
N THR A 15 -12.56 12.18 3.46
CA THR A 15 -13.20 12.74 2.26
C THR A 15 -12.70 14.15 2.01
N LEU A 16 -12.09 14.37 0.85
CA LEU A 16 -11.63 15.68 0.43
C LEU A 16 -12.82 16.63 0.28
N THR A 17 -12.77 17.78 0.96
CA THR A 17 -13.59 18.91 0.54
C THR A 17 -12.90 19.57 -0.66
N ARG A 18 -13.65 20.24 -1.53
CA ARG A 18 -13.13 20.82 -2.79
C ARG A 18 -11.96 21.79 -2.61
N SER A 19 -11.74 22.31 -1.40
CA SER A 19 -10.68 23.27 -1.07
C SER A 19 -9.42 22.65 -0.47
N ASP A 20 -9.45 21.38 -0.07
CA ASP A 20 -8.32 20.76 0.63
C ASP A 20 -7.38 20.03 -0.34
N ALA A 21 -6.08 20.03 -0.02
CA ALA A 21 -5.10 19.27 -0.77
C ALA A 21 -5.41 17.76 -0.65
N GLY A 22 -5.41 17.07 -1.79
CA GLY A 22 -5.80 15.66 -1.89
C GLY A 22 -4.80 14.64 -1.35
N GLY A 23 -3.65 15.10 -0.88
CA GLY A 23 -2.48 14.30 -0.58
C GLY A 23 -1.19 15.07 -0.82
N ALA A 24 -0.06 14.38 -0.70
CA ALA A 24 1.27 14.94 -0.91
C ALA A 24 2.18 13.95 -1.65
N ILE A 25 3.06 14.49 -2.49
CA ILE A 25 4.21 13.76 -3.06
C ILE A 25 5.46 14.48 -2.59
N THR A 26 6.25 13.80 -1.75
CA THR A 26 7.53 14.31 -1.24
C THR A 26 8.65 13.73 -2.09
N LEU A 27 9.44 14.57 -2.73
CA LEU A 27 10.56 14.17 -3.58
C LEU A 27 11.86 14.19 -2.76
N GLY A 28 12.62 13.10 -2.81
CA GLY A 28 13.97 13.05 -2.24
C GLY A 28 14.08 12.60 -0.79
N ASP A 29 12.97 12.37 -0.08
CA ASP A 29 13.00 11.77 1.25
C ASP A 29 11.68 11.10 1.67
N VAL A 30 11.70 10.48 2.85
CA VAL A 30 10.51 10.05 3.59
C VAL A 30 9.74 11.28 4.09
N ASP A 31 8.42 11.26 3.98
CA ASP A 31 7.56 12.30 4.55
C ASP A 31 7.34 12.04 6.04
N ASP A 32 8.10 12.71 6.90
CA ASP A 32 8.03 12.59 8.36
C ASP A 32 6.96 13.49 9.00
N VAL A 33 6.29 14.32 8.21
CA VAL A 33 5.24 15.25 8.65
C VAL A 33 3.87 14.58 8.54
N ASN A 34 3.59 13.93 7.41
CA ASN A 34 2.28 13.38 7.11
C ASN A 34 2.17 11.88 7.40
N CYS A 35 3.27 11.13 7.30
CA CYS A 35 3.27 9.69 7.56
C CYS A 35 3.59 9.36 9.03
N GLY A 36 3.22 8.14 9.43
CA GLY A 36 3.64 7.57 10.72
C GLY A 36 5.12 7.16 10.75
N PRO A 37 5.55 6.45 11.81
CA PRO A 37 6.92 5.98 11.95
C PRO A 37 7.41 5.19 10.72
N PHE A 38 8.64 5.44 10.30
CA PHE A 38 9.27 4.69 9.21
C PHE A 38 9.44 3.21 9.59
N LEU A 39 8.88 2.31 8.78
CA LEU A 39 8.87 0.86 9.04
C LEU A 39 10.00 0.09 8.35
N GLY A 40 10.64 0.68 7.34
CA GLY A 40 11.69 0.02 6.55
C GLY A 40 11.39 0.00 5.04
N TYR A 41 12.29 -0.64 4.30
CA TYR A 41 12.18 -0.82 2.85
C TYR A 41 11.92 -2.29 2.51
N ALA A 42 11.10 -2.53 1.48
CA ALA A 42 10.98 -3.82 0.83
C ALA A 42 11.93 -3.87 -0.39
N LYS A 43 12.58 -5.02 -0.61
CA LYS A 43 13.41 -5.20 -1.80
C LYS A 43 12.50 -5.43 -3.02
N MET A 44 12.73 -4.67 -4.09
CA MET A 44 11.99 -4.83 -5.33
C MET A 44 12.31 -6.17 -6.01
N THR A 45 11.28 -6.84 -6.54
CA THR A 45 11.41 -8.08 -7.31
C THR A 45 11.53 -7.82 -8.82
N ASP A 46 10.94 -6.72 -9.32
CA ASP A 46 11.09 -6.24 -10.70
C ASP A 46 11.57 -4.76 -10.69
N PRO A 47 12.62 -4.38 -11.43
CA PRO A 47 13.11 -3.00 -11.47
C PRO A 47 12.22 -2.03 -12.27
N ARG A 48 11.21 -2.52 -13.01
CA ARG A 48 10.33 -1.72 -13.87
C ARG A 48 9.01 -1.34 -13.19
N PHE A 49 8.64 -2.07 -12.14
CA PHE A 49 7.38 -1.91 -11.42
C PHE A 49 7.66 -1.86 -9.92
N TYR A 50 6.84 -1.17 -9.14
CA TYR A 50 6.97 -1.14 -7.67
C TYR A 50 6.47 -2.46 -7.05
N MET A 51 7.08 -3.57 -7.44
CA MET A 51 6.71 -4.92 -7.04
C MET A 51 7.67 -5.48 -5.99
N PHE A 52 7.13 -6.20 -5.02
CA PHE A 52 7.89 -6.81 -3.93
C PHE A 52 7.20 -8.08 -3.42
N GLU A 53 7.93 -8.93 -2.67
CA GLU A 53 7.38 -10.15 -2.07
C GLU A 53 6.76 -9.85 -0.69
N VAL A 54 5.55 -10.34 -0.46
CA VAL A 54 4.95 -10.45 0.88
C VAL A 54 4.98 -11.90 1.37
N LYS A 55 5.02 -12.09 2.68
CA LYS A 55 5.04 -13.43 3.32
C LYS A 55 3.64 -14.06 3.46
N GLY A 56 2.60 -13.29 3.22
CA GLY A 56 1.21 -13.68 3.40
C GLY A 56 0.31 -12.50 3.74
N VAL A 57 -0.99 -12.77 3.81
CA VAL A 57 -2.02 -11.80 4.20
C VAL A 57 -2.95 -12.41 5.24
N SER A 58 -3.53 -11.58 6.10
CA SER A 58 -4.44 -12.05 7.14
C SER A 58 -5.54 -11.04 7.42
N MET A 59 -6.74 -11.53 7.74
CA MET A 59 -7.86 -10.72 8.20
C MET A 59 -8.67 -11.48 9.26
N GLY A 60 -8.77 -10.93 10.46
CA GLY A 60 -9.45 -11.60 11.57
C GLY A 60 -8.86 -12.99 11.83
N ILE A 61 -9.69 -14.03 11.67
CA ILE A 61 -9.30 -15.43 11.86
C ILE A 61 -8.70 -16.09 10.60
N TYR A 62 -8.76 -15.44 9.44
CA TYR A 62 -8.21 -15.98 8.20
C TYR A 62 -6.75 -15.58 8.03
N VAL A 63 -5.92 -16.58 7.71
CA VAL A 63 -4.50 -16.40 7.44
C VAL A 63 -4.14 -17.14 6.16
N TYR A 64 -3.54 -16.44 5.21
CA TYR A 64 -2.99 -16.98 3.98
C TYR A 64 -1.46 -16.82 4.03
N GLN A 65 -0.75 -17.88 4.39
CA GLN A 65 0.71 -17.89 4.54
C GLN A 65 1.42 -18.40 3.29
N GLU A 66 1.06 -17.85 2.13
CA GLU A 66 1.78 -18.12 0.89
C GLU A 66 2.58 -16.88 0.50
N LYS A 67 3.83 -17.09 0.08
CA LYS A 67 4.62 -16.02 -0.50
C LYS A 67 3.96 -15.57 -1.80
N SER A 68 3.82 -14.28 -1.97
CA SER A 68 3.20 -13.72 -3.18
C SER A 68 3.93 -12.46 -3.59
N GLU A 69 4.07 -12.29 -4.90
CA GLU A 69 4.50 -11.03 -5.49
C GLU A 69 3.31 -10.07 -5.52
N VAL A 70 3.53 -8.84 -5.06
CA VAL A 70 2.51 -7.78 -5.02
C VAL A 70 3.07 -6.51 -5.65
N ALA A 71 2.18 -5.66 -6.17
CA ALA A 71 2.52 -4.35 -6.68
C ALA A 71 2.01 -3.25 -5.74
N SER A 72 2.81 -2.20 -5.53
CA SER A 72 2.33 -0.95 -4.97
C SER A 72 1.95 0.00 -6.11
N GLU A 73 0.65 0.24 -6.25
CA GLU A 73 0.08 1.10 -7.28
C GLU A 73 -0.76 2.20 -6.65
N LEU A 74 -1.07 3.25 -7.42
CA LEU A 74 -1.96 4.34 -7.02
C LEU A 74 -3.40 4.08 -7.48
N ILE A 75 -3.83 2.81 -7.43
CA ILE A 75 -5.21 2.42 -7.71
C ILE A 75 -6.10 2.62 -6.47
N GLY A 76 -7.40 2.76 -6.69
CA GLY A 76 -8.36 3.10 -5.63
C GLY A 76 -8.75 1.95 -4.69
N TRP A 77 -8.21 0.74 -4.88
CA TRP A 77 -8.58 -0.45 -4.12
C TRP A 77 -7.44 -1.46 -4.07
N ILE A 78 -7.51 -2.41 -3.12
CA ILE A 78 -6.56 -3.52 -3.03
C ILE A 78 -7.13 -4.70 -3.80
N GLU A 79 -6.32 -5.28 -4.69
CA GLU A 79 -6.66 -6.45 -5.48
C GLU A 79 -5.92 -7.70 -4.99
N GLY A 80 -6.46 -8.88 -5.30
CA GLY A 80 -5.84 -10.15 -4.96
C GLY A 80 -6.57 -11.36 -5.55
N PRO A 81 -6.03 -12.58 -5.35
CA PRO A 81 -6.65 -13.80 -5.85
C PRO A 81 -8.09 -13.95 -5.36
N ARG A 82 -8.99 -14.36 -6.26
CA ARG A 82 -10.42 -14.48 -5.96
C ARG A 82 -10.72 -15.26 -4.68
N SER A 83 -10.05 -16.39 -4.47
CA SER A 83 -10.23 -17.23 -3.28
C SER A 83 -9.85 -16.51 -1.97
N VAL A 84 -8.82 -15.67 -2.00
CA VAL A 84 -8.37 -14.86 -0.85
C VAL A 84 -9.40 -13.76 -0.56
N ILE A 85 -9.80 -13.01 -1.59
CA ILE A 85 -10.77 -11.92 -1.47
C ILE A 85 -12.14 -12.45 -1.01
N GLU A 86 -12.63 -13.57 -1.53
CA GLU A 86 -13.91 -14.16 -1.11
C GLU A 86 -13.89 -14.62 0.35
N ASN A 87 -12.77 -15.15 0.87
CA ASN A 87 -12.65 -15.50 2.28
C ASN A 87 -12.67 -14.26 3.18
N MET A 88 -11.95 -13.20 2.78
CA MET A 88 -11.98 -11.92 3.49
C MET A 88 -13.39 -11.30 3.45
N ALA A 89 -14.04 -11.25 2.29
CA ALA A 89 -15.40 -10.72 2.14
C ALA A 89 -16.41 -11.39 3.08
N LYS A 90 -16.33 -12.72 3.24
CA LYS A 90 -17.17 -13.48 4.18
C LYS A 90 -16.96 -13.04 5.63
N ILE A 91 -15.70 -12.85 6.05
CA ILE A 91 -15.38 -12.39 7.42
C ILE A 91 -15.86 -10.95 7.66
N ALA A 92 -15.78 -10.09 6.64
CA ALA A 92 -16.28 -8.72 6.71
C ALA A 92 -17.82 -8.64 6.69
N GLY A 93 -18.54 -9.74 6.43
CA GLY A 93 -19.99 -9.74 6.26
C GLY A 93 -20.46 -9.06 4.97
N ALA A 94 -19.59 -8.95 3.96
CA ALA A 94 -19.95 -8.44 2.65
C ALA A 94 -20.91 -9.42 1.93
N LYS A 95 -21.86 -8.88 1.17
CA LYS A 95 -22.91 -9.62 0.46
C LYS A 95 -22.69 -9.58 -1.04
#